data_AF-A0A093BRJ5-F1
#
_entry.id   AF-A0A093BRJ5-F1
#
_cell.length_a   1.000
_cell.length_b   1.000
_cell.length_c   1.000
_cell.angle_alpha   90.00
_cell.angle_beta   90.00
_cell.angle_gamma   90.00
#
_symmetry.space_group_name_H-M   'P 1'
#
loop_
_entity.id
_entity.type
_entity.pdbx_description
1 polymer ?
#
loop_
_entity_poly.entity_id
_entity_poly.type
_entity_poly.pdbx_seq_one_letter_code
_entity_poly.pdbx_strand_id
1 'polypeptide(L)'
;GSFLGFTHLQHLAVPLALECPGGNGAWEQVTTRGNSRLCQTQRNPCNSSGELAWPCPENAACAPAGPGLAQCLCESPFHGYKCLREGTFPVLLFCGILGAATLSLSLLLWGTQRRK
;
A
#
# COMPACT_ATOMS: atom_id res chain seq x y z
N GLY A 1 18.47 3.50 -8.61
CA GLY A 1 17.92 2.50 -7.69
C GLY A 1 16.68 3.07 -7.04
N SER A 2 15.66 2.26 -6.78
CA SER A 2 14.45 2.72 -6.10
C SER A 2 14.66 2.75 -4.59
N PHE A 3 14.33 3.86 -3.92
CA PHE A 3 14.36 4.01 -2.46
C PHE A 3 13.01 3.65 -1.81
N LEU A 4 12.16 2.91 -2.52
CA LEU A 4 10.89 2.45 -2.01
C LEU A 4 11.10 1.49 -0.82
N GLY A 5 10.39 1.71 0.27
CA GLY A 5 10.49 0.95 1.52
C GLY A 5 11.55 1.46 2.51
N PHE A 6 12.42 2.39 2.11
CA PHE A 6 13.38 3.00 3.03
C PHE A 6 12.76 4.21 3.73
N THR A 7 12.10 3.98 4.87
CA THR A 7 11.28 4.99 5.59
C THR A 7 11.97 5.64 6.79
N HIS A 8 13.14 5.15 7.21
CA HIS A 8 13.87 5.62 8.39
C HIS A 8 15.37 5.84 8.12
N LEU A 9 15.72 6.42 6.97
CA LEU A 9 17.12 6.72 6.66
C LEU A 9 17.63 7.89 7.52
N GLN A 10 18.70 7.64 8.29
CA GLN A 10 19.37 8.68 9.09
C GLN A 10 20.49 9.38 8.32
N HIS A 11 21.24 8.64 7.50
CA HIS A 11 22.38 9.17 6.75
C HIS A 11 22.44 8.51 5.38
N LEU A 12 22.51 9.32 4.33
CA LEU A 12 22.69 8.86 2.95
C LEU A 12 23.69 9.76 2.24
N ALA A 13 24.77 9.17 1.72
CA ALA A 13 25.74 9.87 0.90
C ALA A 13 25.49 9.55 -0.58
N VAL A 14 25.36 10.59 -1.41
CA VAL A 14 25.24 10.47 -2.86
C VAL A 14 26.34 11.28 -3.55
N PRO A 15 26.76 10.93 -4.78
CA PRO A 15 27.67 11.76 -5.57
C PRO A 15 27.18 13.21 -5.69
N LEU A 16 28.09 14.17 -5.71
CA LEU A 16 27.74 15.60 -5.74
C LEU A 16 26.84 16.02 -6.91
N ALA A 17 26.98 15.33 -8.05
CA ALA A 17 26.16 15.54 -9.24
C ALA A 17 24.68 15.11 -9.06
N LEU A 18 24.35 14.32 -8.04
CA LEU A 18 23.02 13.80 -7.79
C LEU A 18 22.38 14.50 -6.58
N GLU A 19 21.11 14.86 -6.70
CA GLU A 19 20.34 15.34 -5.55
C GLU A 19 20.00 14.22 -4.58
N CYS A 20 19.64 14.61 -3.36
CA CYS A 20 19.09 13.67 -2.40
C CYS A 20 17.78 13.07 -2.94
N PRO A 21 17.52 11.76 -2.74
CA PRO A 21 16.26 11.15 -3.14
C PRO A 21 15.08 11.87 -2.49
N GLY A 22 14.02 12.14 -3.26
CA GLY A 22 12.88 12.95 -2.79
C GLY A 22 13.16 14.46 -2.73
N GLY A 23 14.33 14.91 -3.20
CA GLY A 23 14.77 16.31 -3.14
C GLY A 23 15.17 16.74 -1.73
N ASN A 24 15.65 17.98 -1.59
CA ASN A 24 16.08 18.51 -0.29
C ASN A 24 14.96 18.57 0.75
N GLY A 25 13.70 18.73 0.33
CA GLY A 25 12.55 18.78 1.24
C GLY A 25 12.26 17.45 1.95
N ALA A 26 12.74 16.32 1.43
CA ALA A 26 12.59 15.01 2.03
C ALA A 26 13.54 14.74 3.22
N TRP A 27 14.44 15.68 3.52
CA TRP A 27 15.49 15.53 4.54
C TRP A 27 15.49 16.72 5.48
N GLU A 28 15.89 16.50 6.72
CA GLU A 28 16.04 17.57 7.71
C GLU A 28 17.24 18.46 7.35
N GLN A 29 18.33 17.83 6.91
CA GLN A 29 19.55 18.53 6.58
C GLN A 29 20.24 17.90 5.37
N VAL A 30 20.64 18.75 4.42
CA VAL A 30 21.46 18.34 3.27
C VAL A 30 22.75 19.15 3.30
N THR A 31 23.88 18.47 3.37
CA THR A 31 25.21 19.08 3.40
C THR A 31 26.10 18.54 2.30
N THR A 32 27.13 19.28 1.93
CA THR A 32 28.15 18.81 1.00
C THR A 32 29.40 18.44 1.78
N ARG A 33 29.92 17.23 1.58
CA ARG A 33 31.18 16.75 2.19
C ARG A 33 32.08 16.17 1.11
N GLY A 34 33.15 16.90 0.78
CA GLY A 34 34.06 16.53 -0.31
C GLY A 34 33.32 16.43 -1.64
N ASN A 35 33.46 15.32 -2.35
CA ASN A 35 32.76 15.05 -3.62
C ASN A 35 31.42 14.32 -3.43
N SER A 36 30.85 14.39 -2.23
CA SER A 36 29.57 13.76 -1.90
C SER A 36 28.60 14.76 -1.28
N ARG A 37 27.32 14.57 -1.55
CA ARG A 37 26.21 15.23 -0.87
C ARG A 37 25.68 14.27 0.19
N LEU A 38 25.57 14.75 1.42
CA LEU A 38 25.11 14.00 2.58
C LEU A 38 23.70 14.47 2.95
N CYS A 39 22.75 13.56 2.83
CA CYS A 39 21.35 13.74 3.20
C CYS A 39 21.15 13.12 4.59
N GLN A 40 20.71 13.92 5.55
CA GLN A 40 20.60 13.53 6.95
C GLN A 40 19.16 13.63 7.41
N THR A 41 18.74 12.62 8.16
CA THR A 41 17.43 12.47 8.79
C THR A 41 16.28 12.67 7.81
N GLN A 42 15.77 11.56 7.28
CA GLN A 42 14.59 11.55 6.42
C GLN A 42 13.37 12.15 7.16
N ARG A 43 12.69 13.09 6.52
CA ARG A 43 11.42 13.64 7.01
C ARG A 43 10.27 12.71 6.67
N ASN A 44 9.27 12.68 7.55
CA ASN A 44 8.02 11.98 7.26
C ASN A 44 7.16 12.84 6.31
N PRO A 45 6.91 12.40 5.07
CA PRO A 45 6.09 13.15 4.12
C PRO A 45 4.62 13.32 4.58
N CYS A 46 4.14 12.50 5.51
CA CYS A 46 2.79 12.62 6.08
C CYS A 46 2.66 13.74 7.14
N ASN A 47 3.78 14.30 7.65
CA ASN A 47 3.78 15.34 8.68
C ASN A 47 3.81 16.77 8.10
N SER A 48 3.61 16.95 6.79
CA SER A 48 3.67 18.28 6.17
C SER A 48 2.43 19.11 6.52
N SER A 49 2.63 20.35 6.98
CA SER A 49 1.57 21.28 7.39
C SER A 49 0.90 22.03 6.22
N GLY A 50 1.23 21.70 4.98
CA GLY A 50 0.63 22.31 3.78
C GLY A 50 -0.69 21.65 3.37
N GLU A 51 -1.58 22.44 2.75
CA GLU A 51 -2.95 22.14 2.27
C GLU A 51 -3.19 20.87 1.44
N LEU A 52 -2.18 20.03 1.22
CA LEU A 52 -2.37 18.66 0.77
C LEU A 52 -2.11 17.72 1.96
N ALA A 53 -3.06 17.64 2.88
CA ALA A 53 -3.32 16.33 3.47
C ALA A 53 -3.50 15.39 2.27
N TRP A 54 -2.51 14.54 2.00
CA TRP A 54 -2.54 13.62 0.88
C TRP A 54 -3.93 12.97 0.87
N PRO A 55 -4.72 13.04 -0.22
CA PRO A 55 -6.12 12.68 -0.19
C PRO A 55 -6.23 11.15 -0.13
N CYS A 56 -5.89 10.58 1.01
CA CYS A 56 -6.20 9.22 1.35
C CYS A 56 -7.72 9.11 1.45
N PRO A 57 -8.30 8.00 0.99
CA PRO A 57 -9.72 7.74 1.19
C PRO A 57 -10.04 7.67 2.69
N GLU A 58 -11.32 7.85 3.03
CA GLU A 58 -11.83 7.96 4.40
C GLU A 58 -11.31 6.89 5.38
N ASN A 59 -11.15 5.65 4.90
CA ASN A 59 -10.70 4.51 5.72
C ASN A 59 -9.21 4.19 5.55
N ALA A 60 -8.39 5.18 5.21
CA ALA A 60 -6.96 5.00 4.99
C ALA A 60 -6.13 6.09 5.67
N ALA A 61 -5.00 5.67 6.22
CA ALA A 61 -4.00 6.54 6.81
C ALA A 61 -2.82 6.75 5.85
N CYS A 62 -2.25 7.96 5.88
CA CYS A 62 -0.97 8.23 5.23
C CYS A 62 0.16 7.47 5.94
N ALA A 63 1.01 6.81 5.16
CA ALA A 63 2.23 6.16 5.63
C ALA A 63 3.41 6.54 4.74
N PRO A 64 4.63 6.70 5.30
CA PRO A 64 5.83 6.91 4.50
C PRO A 64 6.15 5.68 3.66
N ALA A 65 6.58 5.89 2.42
CA ALA A 65 7.00 4.83 1.48
C ALA A 65 8.44 5.01 0.97
N GLY A 66 9.13 6.09 1.35
CA GLY A 66 10.51 6.40 0.95
C GLY A 66 10.82 7.89 1.11
N PRO A 67 12.04 8.36 0.80
CA PRO A 67 12.36 9.78 0.82
C PRO A 67 11.47 10.55 -0.15
N GLY A 68 10.63 11.45 0.39
CA GLY A 68 9.64 12.21 -0.38
C GLY A 68 8.48 11.39 -0.95
N LEU A 69 8.34 10.12 -0.55
CA LEU A 69 7.28 9.21 -1.02
C LEU A 69 6.31 8.88 0.11
N ALA A 70 5.02 9.05 -0.14
CA ALA A 70 3.93 8.65 0.74
C ALA A 70 3.02 7.63 0.05
N GLN A 71 2.34 6.81 0.85
CA GLN A 71 1.32 5.87 0.40
C GLN A 71 0.12 5.92 1.36
N CYS A 72 -1.05 5.49 0.90
CA CYS A 72 -2.22 5.32 1.75
C CYS A 72 -2.38 3.84 2.09
N LEU A 73 -2.42 3.52 3.38
CA LEU A 73 -2.68 2.17 3.88
C LEU A 73 -4.06 2.14 4.52
N CYS A 74 -4.81 1.07 4.25
CA CYS A 74 -6.11 0.92 4.88
C CYS A 74 -5.95 0.78 6.39
N GLU A 75 -6.79 1.51 7.13
CA GLU A 75 -6.90 1.32 8.57
C GLU A 75 -7.64 0.02 8.85
N SER A 76 -7.23 -0.72 9.87
CA SER A 76 -7.95 -1.91 10.29
C SER A 76 -9.33 -1.51 10.82
N PRO A 77 -10.44 -2.20 10.45
CA PRO A 77 -10.53 -3.49 9.75
C PRO A 77 -10.73 -3.41 8.22
N PHE A 78 -10.51 -2.24 7.61
CA PHE A 78 -10.77 -2.01 6.20
C PHE A 78 -9.68 -2.58 5.28
N HIS A 79 -10.07 -3.00 4.08
CA HIS A 79 -9.18 -3.54 3.08
C HIS A 79 -9.74 -3.36 1.65
N GLY A 80 -8.97 -3.80 0.65
CA GLY A 80 -9.36 -3.75 -0.76
C GLY A 80 -9.16 -2.38 -1.41
N TYR A 81 -9.64 -2.24 -2.64
CA TYR A 81 -9.52 -0.99 -3.39
C TYR A 81 -10.21 0.16 -2.66
N LYS A 82 -9.48 1.25 -2.43
CA LYS A 82 -9.93 2.44 -1.68
C LYS A 82 -10.42 2.16 -0.25
N CYS A 83 -10.06 1.02 0.34
CA CYS A 83 -10.43 0.67 1.71
C CYS A 83 -11.96 0.67 1.95
N LEU A 84 -12.72 0.24 0.95
CA LEU A 84 -14.18 0.20 0.98
C LEU A 84 -14.75 -1.12 1.51
N ARG A 85 -13.91 -2.16 1.69
CA ARG A 85 -14.36 -3.46 2.21
C ARG A 85 -14.01 -3.57 3.67
N GLU A 86 -14.95 -4.11 4.44
CA GLU A 86 -14.79 -4.38 5.86
C GLU A 86 -15.18 -5.83 6.14
N GLY A 87 -14.58 -6.43 7.16
CA GLY A 87 -14.86 -7.80 7.57
C GLY A 87 -14.13 -8.84 6.74
N THR A 88 -14.59 -10.09 6.79
CA THR A 88 -13.99 -11.21 6.04
C THR A 88 -14.99 -11.77 5.06
N PHE A 89 -14.50 -12.24 3.90
CA PHE A 89 -15.38 -12.92 2.95
C PHE A 89 -15.92 -14.22 3.57
N PRO A 90 -17.24 -14.46 3.60
CA PRO A 90 -17.84 -15.62 4.24
C PRO A 90 -17.67 -16.88 3.36
N VAL A 91 -16.44 -17.39 3.28
CA VAL A 91 -16.03 -18.50 2.39
C VAL A 91 -16.95 -19.70 2.55
N LEU A 92 -17.27 -20.11 3.79
CA LEU A 92 -18.07 -21.29 4.06
C LEU A 92 -19.50 -21.16 3.49
N LEU A 93 -20.11 -19.99 3.63
CA LEU A 93 -21.46 -19.75 3.13
C LEU A 93 -21.47 -19.74 1.60
N PHE A 94 -20.50 -19.06 0.98
CA PHE A 94 -20.37 -19.03 -0.47
C PHE A 94 -20.14 -20.42 -1.07
N CYS A 95 -19.14 -21.14 -0.56
CA CYS A 95 -18.81 -22.50 -1.02
C CYS A 95 -19.95 -23.49 -0.73
N GLY A 96 -20.64 -23.34 0.41
CA GLY A 96 -21.79 -24.17 0.77
C GLY A 96 -22.94 -24.02 -0.22
N ILE A 97 -23.35 -22.80 -0.54
CA ILE A 97 -24.42 -22.53 -1.52
C ILE A 97 -24.01 -23.01 -2.90
N LEU A 98 -22.79 -22.69 -3.35
CA LEU A 98 -22.28 -23.10 -4.65
C LEU A 98 -22.29 -24.64 -4.77
N GLY A 99 -21.71 -25.32 -3.77
CA GLY A 99 -21.64 -26.78 -3.74
C GLY A 99 -23.02 -27.43 -3.73
N ALA A 100 -23.95 -26.93 -2.92
CA ALA A 100 -25.32 -27.43 -2.86
C ALA A 100 -26.05 -27.27 -4.20
N ALA A 101 -25.93 -26.11 -4.85
CA ALA A 101 -26.52 -25.86 -6.17
C ALA A 101 -25.94 -26.80 -7.23
N THR A 102 -24.61 -26.97 -7.26
CA THR A 102 -23.93 -27.87 -8.20
C THR A 102 -24.33 -29.32 -7.99
N LEU A 103 -24.36 -29.81 -6.75
CA LEU A 103 -24.79 -31.17 -6.44
C LEU A 103 -26.25 -31.40 -6.83
N SER A 104 -27.13 -30.46 -6.52
CA SER A 104 -28.55 -30.53 -6.88
C SER A 104 -28.73 -30.62 -8.40
N LEU A 105 -28.05 -29.74 -9.15
CA LEU A 105 -28.12 -29.76 -10.62
C LEU A 105 -27.53 -31.05 -11.20
N SER A 106 -26.43 -31.54 -10.63
CA SER A 106 -25.80 -32.80 -11.07
C SER A 106 -26.74 -33.99 -10.86
N LEU A 107 -27.41 -34.06 -9.70
CA LEU A 107 -28.41 -35.10 -9.40
C LEU A 107 -29.63 -35.00 -10.31
N LEU A 108 -30.11 -33.80 -10.59
CA LEU A 108 -31.22 -33.57 -11.52
C LEU A 108 -30.85 -33.99 -12.94
N LEU A 109 -29.68 -33.58 -13.43
CA LEU A 109 -29.19 -33.97 -14.75
C LEU A 109 -28.96 -35.48 -14.83
N TRP A 110 -28.43 -36.10 -13.78
CA TRP A 110 -28.31 -37.55 -13.71
C TRP A 110 -29.67 -38.25 -13.80
N GLY A 111 -30.65 -37.81 -13.01
CA GLY A 111 -31.98 -38.41 -12.98
C GLY A 111 -32.74 -38.24 -14.29
N THR A 112 -32.54 -37.12 -14.99
CA THR A 112 -33.27 -36.78 -16.23
C THR A 112 -32.58 -37.24 -17.50
N GLN A 113 -31.24 -37.20 -17.56
CA GLN A 113 -30.47 -37.57 -18.75
C GLN A 113 -29.97 -39.02 -18.75
N ARG A 114 -29.76 -39.64 -17.59
CA ARG A 114 -29.27 -41.04 -17.50
C ARG A 114 -30.37 -42.09 -17.35
N ARG A 115 -31.62 -41.69 -17.09
CA ARG A 115 -32.81 -42.57 -17.05
C ARG A 115 -33.68 -42.44 -18.32
N LYS A 116 -33.05 -42.22 -19.47
CA LYS A 116 -33.62 -42.53 -20.79
C LYS A 116 -32.80 -43.65 -21.41
#